data_AF-A0A0R2TP65-F1
#
_entry.id   AF-A0A0R2TP65-F1
#
_cell.length_a   1.000
_cell.length_b   1.000
_cell.length_c   1.000
_cell.angle_alpha   90.00
_cell.angle_beta   90.00
_cell.angle_gamma   90.00
#
_symmetry.space_group_name_H-M   'P 1'
#
loop_
_entity.id
_entity.type
_entity.pdbx_description
1 polymer ?
#
loop_
_entity_poly.entity_id
_entity_poly.type
_entity_poly.pdbx_seq_one_letter_code
_entity_poly.pdbx_strand_id
1 'polypeptide(L)'
;MTSQSKMQFDMLVAYFENIWSPKVIKLGAISAEMVKISDNAGMYIIHYPDEKTAMDTLENIQPEVDEVKAQSKVHISGGDRLFRVDS
;
A
#
# COMPACT_ATOMS: atom_id res chain seq x y z
N MET A 1 -1.04 3.99 -7.52
CA MET A 1 -1.36 5.33 -6.97
C MET A 1 -0.59 6.40 -7.74
N THR A 2 -1.18 7.58 -7.90
CA THR A 2 -0.59 8.70 -8.64
C THR A 2 -0.83 10.01 -7.88
N SER A 3 0.25 10.72 -7.57
CA SER A 3 0.23 12.04 -6.90
C SER A 3 0.23 13.17 -7.92
N GLN A 4 -0.07 14.40 -7.51
CA GLN A 4 -0.17 15.54 -8.44
C GLN A 4 1.21 16.02 -8.91
N SER A 5 2.26 15.75 -8.15
CA SER A 5 3.64 16.11 -8.50
C SER A 5 4.65 15.08 -8.00
N LYS A 6 5.88 15.14 -8.53
CA LYS A 6 7.01 14.32 -8.05
C LYS A 6 7.28 14.52 -6.56
N MET A 7 7.30 15.77 -6.10
CA MET A 7 7.57 16.09 -4.69
C MET A 7 6.52 15.49 -3.75
N GLN A 8 5.24 15.55 -4.14
CA GLN A 8 4.17 14.91 -3.36
C GLN A 8 4.30 13.38 -3.37
N PHE A 9 4.73 12.79 -4.49
CA PHE A 9 4.97 11.36 -4.55
C PHE A 9 6.16 10.95 -3.67
N ASP A 10 7.27 11.67 -3.71
CA ASP A 10 8.44 11.39 -2.87
C ASP A 10 8.08 11.48 -1.37
N MET A 11 7.27 12.48 -0.97
CA MET A 11 6.74 12.60 0.40
C MET A 11 5.82 11.43 0.77
N LEU A 12 4.94 11.02 -0.16
CA LEU A 12 4.05 9.88 0.02
C LEU A 12 4.86 8.60 0.22
N VAL A 13 5.90 8.35 -0.59
CA VAL A 13 6.78 7.19 -0.44
C VAL A 13 7.42 7.18 0.94
N ALA A 14 7.97 8.31 1.41
CA ALA A 14 8.57 8.40 2.74
C ALA A 14 7.55 8.13 3.86
N TYR A 15 6.33 8.64 3.74
CA TYR A 15 5.25 8.35 4.69
C TYR A 15 4.86 6.87 4.69
N PHE A 16 4.77 6.24 3.51
CA PHE A 16 4.45 4.83 3.38
C PHE A 16 5.55 3.94 3.99
N GLU A 17 6.82 4.27 3.79
CA GLU A 17 7.95 3.53 4.35
C GLU A 17 8.02 3.64 5.88
N ASN A 18 7.88 4.86 6.42
CA ASN A 18 8.19 5.12 7.82
C ASN A 18 6.98 4.99 8.76
N ILE A 19 5.76 5.17 8.26
CA ILE A 19 4.55 5.21 9.08
C ILE A 19 3.57 4.11 8.67
N TRP A 20 3.19 4.06 7.39
CA TRP A 20 2.14 3.16 6.93
C TRP A 20 2.54 1.69 6.97
N SER A 21 3.71 1.36 6.39
CA SER A 21 4.19 -0.02 6.29
C SER A 21 4.37 -0.64 7.68
N PRO A 22 5.03 0.02 8.66
CA PRO A 22 5.10 -0.50 10.02
C PRO A 22 3.73 -0.70 10.67
N LYS A 23 2.74 0.17 10.37
CA LYS A 23 1.38 0.03 10.90
C LYS A 23 0.70 -1.22 10.35
N VAL A 24 0.68 -1.42 9.03
CA VAL A 24 0.02 -2.60 8.44
C VAL A 24 0.74 -3.91 8.79
N ILE A 25 2.07 -3.88 8.95
CA ILE A 25 2.83 -5.05 9.43
C ILE A 25 2.41 -5.42 10.87
N LYS A 26 2.25 -4.43 11.76
CA LYS A 26 1.74 -4.68 13.12
C LYS A 26 0.31 -5.22 13.15
N LEU A 27 -0.48 -4.95 12.11
CA LEU A 27 -1.86 -5.43 11.95
C LEU A 27 -1.96 -6.81 11.28
N GLY A 28 -0.84 -7.37 10.81
CA GLY A 28 -0.79 -8.73 10.28
C GLY A 28 -0.28 -8.87 8.85
N ALA A 29 0.12 -7.78 8.19
CA ALA A 29 0.81 -7.90 6.90
C ALA A 29 2.17 -8.61 7.07
N ILE A 30 2.51 -9.46 6.11
CA ILE A 30 3.81 -10.17 6.03
C ILE A 30 4.89 -9.21 5.56
N SER A 31 4.59 -8.43 4.52
CA SER A 31 5.51 -7.48 3.93
C SER A 31 4.77 -6.37 3.21
N ALA A 32 5.49 -5.28 2.97
CA ALA A 32 5.03 -4.16 2.18
C ALA A 32 6.17 -3.66 1.30
N GLU A 33 5.87 -3.28 0.07
CA GLU A 33 6.84 -2.77 -0.89
C GLU A 33 6.23 -1.68 -1.77
N MET A 34 7.06 -0.75 -2.24
CA MET A 34 6.66 0.32 -3.15
C MET A 34 7.48 0.23 -4.44
N VAL A 35 6.80 0.06 -5.56
CA VAL A 35 7.41 0.02 -6.90
C VAL A 35 7.13 1.32 -7.62
N LYS A 36 8.17 2.07 -7.98
CA LYS A 36 8.03 3.30 -8.78
C LYS A 36 7.69 2.94 -10.23
N ILE A 37 6.65 3.58 -10.78
CA ILE A 37 6.20 3.40 -12.18
C ILE A 37 6.57 4.63 -13.02
N SER A 38 6.46 5.83 -12.43
CA SER A 38 6.86 7.09 -13.04
C SER A 38 7.30 8.08 -11.96
N ASP A 39 7.65 9.31 -12.33
CA ASP A 39 8.12 10.32 -11.37
C ASP A 39 7.12 10.72 -10.30
N ASN A 40 5.83 10.52 -10.53
CA ASN A 40 4.76 10.83 -9.59
C ASN A 40 3.80 9.66 -9.33
N ALA A 41 4.17 8.44 -9.72
CA ALA A 41 3.31 7.28 -9.57
C ALA A 41 4.08 6.02 -9.20
N GLY A 42 3.39 5.16 -8.45
CA GLY A 42 3.91 3.87 -8.04
C GLY A 42 2.81 2.91 -7.63
N MET A 43 3.21 1.68 -7.35
CA MET A 43 2.37 0.63 -6.83
C MET A 43 2.85 0.25 -5.44
N TYR A 44 1.97 0.38 -4.46
CA TYR A 44 2.20 -0.13 -3.12
C TYR A 44 1.59 -1.51 -3.03
N ILE A 45 2.40 -2.51 -2.70
CA ILE A 45 2.02 -3.92 -2.65
C ILE A 45 2.15 -4.35 -1.20
N ILE A 46 1.12 -4.97 -0.66
CA ILE A 46 1.10 -5.53 0.68
C ILE A 46 0.80 -7.02 0.55
N HIS A 47 1.61 -7.85 1.19
CA HIS A 47 1.36 -9.28 1.27
C HIS A 47 0.72 -9.60 2.60
N TYR A 48 -0.41 -10.31 2.57
CA TYR A 48 -1.10 -10.81 3.75
C TYR A 48 -1.07 -12.34 3.78
N PRO A 49 -1.20 -12.96 4.96
CA PRO A 49 -1.26 -14.42 5.08
C PRO A 49 -2.56 -15.00 4.50
N ASP A 50 -3.66 -14.25 4.57
CA ASP A 50 -4.99 -14.64 4.09
C ASP A 50 -5.87 -13.41 3.83
N GLU A 51 -6.99 -13.62 3.13
CA GLU A 51 -7.98 -12.58 2.81
C GLU A 51 -8.57 -11.95 4.08
N LYS A 52 -8.82 -12.75 5.12
CA LYS A 52 -9.40 -12.27 6.37
C LYS A 52 -8.51 -11.20 7.01
N THR A 53 -7.22 -11.48 7.15
CA THR A 53 -6.25 -10.54 7.73
C THR A 53 -6.14 -9.26 6.89
N ALA A 54 -6.24 -9.38 5.56
CA ALA A 54 -6.24 -8.24 4.66
C ALA A 54 -7.47 -7.34 4.88
N MET A 55 -8.66 -7.95 5.00
CA MET A 55 -9.92 -7.23 5.23
C MET A 55 -9.96 -6.60 6.62
N ASP A 56 -9.59 -7.34 7.67
CA ASP A 56 -9.50 -6.83 9.04
C ASP A 56 -8.54 -5.64 9.11
N THR A 57 -7.37 -5.73 8.45
CA THR A 57 -6.42 -4.61 8.39
C THR A 57 -7.02 -3.40 7.68
N LEU A 58 -7.69 -3.60 6.54
CA LEU A 58 -8.30 -2.52 5.75
C LEU A 58 -9.37 -1.78 6.56
N GLU A 59 -10.23 -2.49 7.28
CA GLU A 59 -11.24 -1.90 8.16
C GLU A 59 -10.61 -1.01 9.24
N ASN A 60 -9.49 -1.45 9.83
CA ASN A 60 -8.78 -0.72 10.88
C ASN A 60 -8.03 0.54 10.37
N ILE A 61 -7.81 0.65 9.06
CA ILE A 61 -7.08 1.78 8.44
C ILE A 61 -7.93 2.57 7.45
N GLN A 62 -9.24 2.29 7.39
CA GLN A 62 -10.15 2.90 6.44
C GLN A 62 -10.12 4.44 6.48
N PRO A 63 -10.07 5.11 7.66
CA PRO A 63 -9.96 6.56 7.73
C PRO A 63 -8.70 7.10 7.04
N GLU A 64 -7.54 6.49 7.29
CA GLU A 64 -6.30 6.92 6.66
C GLU A 64 -6.27 6.62 5.16
N VAL A 65 -6.93 5.54 4.72
CA VAL A 65 -7.09 5.23 3.28
C VAL A 65 -7.87 6.35 2.58
N ASP A 66 -8.89 6.88 3.22
CA ASP A 66 -9.71 7.95 2.67
C ASP A 66 -8.95 9.29 2.63
N GLU A 67 -8.09 9.57 3.60
CA GLU A 67 -7.17 10.71 3.55
C GLU A 67 -6.18 10.63 2.37
N VAL A 68 -5.59 9.45 2.14
CA VAL A 68 -4.67 9.25 1.00
C VAL A 68 -5.40 9.41 -0.34
N LYS A 69 -6.64 8.91 -0.45
CA LYS A 69 -7.49 9.10 -1.64
C LYS A 69 -7.87 10.55 -1.89
N ALA A 70 -8.01 11.37 -0.86
CA ALA A 70 -8.29 12.80 -1.01
C ALA A 70 -7.11 13.55 -1.66
N GLN A 71 -5.88 13.09 -1.47
CA GLN A 71 -4.67 13.76 -1.95
C GLN A 71 -4.11 13.14 -3.24
N SER A 72 -4.47 11.90 -3.56
CA SER A 72 -3.90 11.13 -4.66
C SER A 72 -4.93 10.25 -5.37
N LYS A 73 -4.70 9.94 -6.64
CA LYS A 73 -5.52 8.96 -7.35
C LYS A 73 -5.07 7.56 -6.93
N VAL A 74 -5.92 6.88 -6.18
CA VAL A 74 -5.67 5.51 -5.70
C VAL A 74 -6.65 4.54 -6.32
N HIS A 75 -6.12 3.45 -6.86
CA HIS A 75 -6.87 2.26 -7.20
C HIS A 75 -6.36 1.14 -6.30
N ILE A 76 -7.26 0.42 -5.64
CA ILE A 76 -6.95 -0.69 -4.74
C ILE A 76 -7.56 -1.94 -5.35
N SER A 77 -6.74 -2.99 -5.47
CA SER A 77 -7.12 -4.30 -5.97
C SER A 77 -6.38 -5.35 -5.16
N GLY A 78 -7.07 -6.45 -4.84
CA GLY A 78 -6.51 -7.58 -4.11
C GLY A 78 -6.94 -8.91 -4.71
N GLY A 79 -6.31 -9.99 -4.26
CA GLY A 79 -6.64 -11.34 -4.70
C GLY A 79 -5.66 -12.38 -4.15
N ASP A 80 -6.01 -13.65 -4.36
CA ASP A 80 -5.24 -14.78 -3.85
C ASP A 80 -4.01 -15.09 -4.71
N ARG A 81 -2.94 -15.55 -4.05
CA ARG A 81 -1.75 -16.03 -4.73
C ARG A 81 -1.96 -17.46 -5.24
N LEU A 82 -2.10 -17.62 -6.55
CA LEU A 82 -2.30 -18.93 -7.20
C LEU A 82 -1.01 -19.76 -7.29
N PHE A 83 0.13 -19.12 -7.53
CA PHE A 83 1.44 -19.78 -7.55
C PHE A 83 2.56 -18.81 -7.16
N ARG A 84 3.70 -19.36 -6.76
CA ARG A 84 4.96 -18.65 -6.58
C ARG A 84 6.07 -19.54 -7.14
N VAL A 85 6.90 -19.00 -8.03
CA VAL A 85 8.07 -19.67 -8.58
C VAL A 85 9.29 -18.88 -8.13
N ASP A 86 10.18 -19.55 -7.38
CA ASP A 86 11.46 -18.99 -6.94
C ASP A 86 12.60 -19.71 -7.68
N SER A 87 13.74 -19.05 -7.84
CA SER A 87 14.95 -19.55 -8.54
C SER A 87 15.84 -20.42 -7.67
#